data_AF-A0A2V8F780-F1
#
_entry.id   AF-A0A2V8F780-F1
#
_cell.length_a   1.000
_cell.length_b   1.000
_cell.length_c   1.000
_cell.angle_alpha   90.00
_cell.angle_beta   90.00
_cell.angle_gamma   90.00
#
_symmetry.space_group_name_H-M   'P 1'
#
loop_
_entity.id
_entity.type
_entity.pdbx_description
1 polymer ?
#
loop_
_entity_poly.entity_id
_entity_poly.type
_entity_poly.pdbx_seq_one_letter_code
_entity_poly.pdbx_strand_id
1 'polypeptide(L)' 'MASRTSWDIFVGLCANIHGALVTDAYLAALAIEHGCELITTGSDFARFSGLRWRHPFAA' A
#
# COMPACT_ATOMS: atom_id res chain seq x y z
N MET A 1 -22.04 0.67 -4.60
CA MET A 1 -20.56 0.62 -4.65
C MET A 1 -20.13 0.06 -3.30
N ALA A 2 -19.91 -1.25 -3.18
CA ALA A 2 -19.43 -1.82 -1.92
C ALA A 2 -18.00 -1.31 -1.70
N SER A 3 -17.77 -0.54 -0.64
CA SER A 3 -16.40 -0.22 -0.22
C SER A 3 -15.69 -1.55 0.00
N ARG A 4 -14.66 -1.85 -0.80
CA ARG A 4 -13.75 -2.94 -0.43
C ARG A 4 -13.12 -2.51 0.88
N THR A 5 -13.34 -3.28 1.94
CA THR A 5 -12.69 -3.03 3.23
C THR A 5 -11.19 -3.12 3.00
N SER A 6 -10.39 -2.26 3.64
CA SER A 6 -8.91 -2.34 3.65
C SER A 6 -8.42 -3.77 3.87
N TRP A 7 -9.16 -4.58 4.64
CA TRP A 7 -8.87 -5.99 4.86
C TRP A 7 -8.81 -6.83 3.58
N ASP A 8 -9.75 -6.68 2.65
CA ASP A 8 -9.76 -7.45 1.40
C ASP A 8 -8.58 -7.07 0.49
N ILE A 9 -8.26 -5.77 0.44
CA ILE A 9 -7.11 -5.25 -0.29
C ILE A 9 -5.83 -5.79 0.33
N PHE A 10 -5.70 -5.68 1.66
CA PHE A 10 -4.56 -6.17 2.42
C PHE A 10 -4.32 -7.66 2.20
N VAL A 11 -5.35 -8.51 2.32
CA VAL A 11 -5.24 -9.95 2.06
C VAL A 11 -4.77 -10.22 0.63
N GLY A 12 -5.28 -9.46 -0.35
CA GLY A 12 -4.82 -9.55 -1.74
C GLY A 12 -3.34 -9.18 -1.92
N LEU A 13 -2.87 -8.12 -1.26
CA LEU A 13 -1.47 -7.71 -1.29
C LEU A 13 -0.55 -8.74 -0.61
N CYS A 14 -1.03 -9.39 0.45
CA CYS A 14 -0.31 -10.43 1.20
C CYS A 14 -0.01 -11.70 0.39
N ALA A 15 -0.67 -11.93 -0.74
CA ALA A 15 -0.49 -13.14 -1.54
C ALA A 15 0.94 -13.37 -2.06
N ASN A 16 1.75 -12.31 -2.20
CA ASN A 16 3.09 -12.37 -2.81
C ASN A 16 4.19 -11.67 -1.98
N ILE A 17 3.96 -11.46 -0.68
CA ILE A 17 4.91 -10.80 0.21
C ILE A 17 5.05 -11.55 1.54
N HIS A 18 6.12 -11.28 2.27
CA HIS A 18 6.41 -11.95 3.54
C HIS A 18 7.33 -11.09 4.40
N GLY A 19 7.36 -11.40 5.71
CA GLY A 19 8.25 -10.74 6.67
C GLY A 19 7.93 -9.25 6.84
N ALA A 20 8.96 -8.40 6.77
CA ALA A 20 8.84 -6.96 7.01
C ALA A 20 7.84 -6.25 6.08
N LEU A 21 7.58 -6.80 4.89
CA LEU A 21 6.65 -6.23 3.90
C LEU A 21 5.18 -6.33 4.30
N VAL A 22 4.81 -7.19 5.26
CA VAL A 22 3.42 -7.34 5.70
C VAL A 22 2.90 -6.04 6.32
N THR A 23 3.73 -5.34 7.09
CA THR A 23 3.36 -4.04 7.67
C THR A 23 3.13 -2.99 6.59
N ASP A 24 4.01 -2.95 5.58
CA ASP A 24 3.89 -2.00 4.46
C ASP A 24 2.63 -2.27 3.63
N ALA A 25 2.24 -3.53 3.46
CA ALA A 25 1.02 -3.89 2.76
C ALA A 25 -0.25 -3.39 3.45
N TYR A 26 -0.25 -3.35 4.78
CA TYR A 26 -1.39 -2.79 5.52
C TYR A 26 -1.51 -1.27 5.30
N LEU A 27 -0.38 -0.56 5.32
CA LEU A 27 -0.35 0.88 5.01
C LEU A 27 -0.77 1.16 3.56
N ALA A 28 -0.32 0.32 2.62
CA ALA A 28 -0.72 0.40 1.22
C ALA A 28 -2.23 0.18 1.06
N ALA A 29 -2.81 -0.82 1.75
CA ALA A 29 -4.23 -1.12 1.68
C ALA A 29 -5.10 0.05 2.18
N LEU A 30 -4.72 0.69 3.29
CA LEU A 30 -5.40 1.89 3.80
C LEU A 30 -5.34 3.04 2.80
N ALA A 31 -4.16 3.32 2.25
CA ALA A 31 -4.00 4.39 1.27
C ALA A 31 -4.80 4.14 -0.02
N ILE A 32 -4.86 2.88 -0.48
CA ILE A 32 -5.65 2.50 -1.66
C ILE A 32 -7.15 2.64 -1.37
N GLU A 33 -7.64 2.15 -0.24
CA GLU A 33 -9.06 2.22 0.15
C GLU A 33 -9.56 3.66 0.18
N HIS A 34 -8.80 4.55 0.80
CA HIS A 34 -9.15 5.95 0.93
C HIS A 34 -8.75 6.81 -0.27
N GLY A 35 -8.10 6.21 -1.28
CA GLY A 35 -7.58 6.93 -2.43
C GLY A 35 -6.64 8.06 -2.01
N CYS A 36 -5.71 7.81 -1.09
CA CYS A 36 -4.67 8.74 -0.67
C CYS A 36 -3.35 8.51 -1.44
N GLU A 37 -2.47 9.51 -1.46
CA GLU A 37 -1.06 9.34 -1.82
C GLU A 37 -0.25 9.10 -0.54
N LEU A 38 0.55 8.04 -0.52
CA LEU A 38 1.46 7.74 0.60
C LEU A 38 2.81 8.45 0.39
N ILE A 39 3.15 9.38 1.27
CA ILE A 39 4.46 10.04 1.29
C ILE A 39 5.37 9.31 2.28
N THR A 40 6.46 8.71 1.79
CA THR A 40 7.36 7.88 2.61
C THR A 40 8.76 7.80 2.00
N THR A 41 9.79 7.59 2.82
CA THR A 41 11.16 7.31 2.35
C THR A 41 11.37 5.85 1.96
N GLY A 42 10.44 4.95 2.28
CA GLY A 42 10.52 3.54 1.90
C GLY A 42 10.24 3.34 0.41
N SER A 43 11.21 2.80 -0.34
CA SER A 43 11.04 2.54 -1.78
C SER A 43 10.32 1.22 -2.08
N ASP A 44 10.21 0.32 -1.10
CA ASP A 44 9.51 -0.96 -1.25
C ASP A 44 8.01 -0.80 -1.54
N PHE A 45 7.44 0.38 -1.26
CA PHE A 45 6.05 0.69 -1.60
C PHE A 45 5.76 0.69 -3.11
N ALA A 46 6.80 0.79 -3.96
CA ALA A 46 6.67 0.62 -5.41
C ALA A 46 6.14 -0.76 -5.83
N ARG A 47 6.20 -1.76 -4.94
CA ARG A 47 5.74 -3.13 -5.20
C ARG A 47 4.22 -3.29 -5.15
N PHE A 48 3.50 -2.38 -4.50
CA PHE A 48 2.05 -2.49 -4.31
C PHE A 48 1.29 -1.87 -5.47
N SER A 49 0.81 -2.71 -6.39
CA SER A 49 -0.01 -2.27 -7.51
C SER A 49 -1.26 -1.52 -7.04
N GLY A 50 -1.53 -0.36 -7.65
CA GLY A 50 -2.66 0.50 -7.30
C GLY A 50 -2.38 1.51 -6.19
N LEU A 51 -1.26 1.40 -5.48
CA LEU A 51 -0.82 2.40 -4.52
C LEU A 51 -0.27 3.63 -5.24
N ARG A 52 -0.81 4.82 -4.92
CA ARG A 52 -0.13 6.08 -5.22
C ARG A 52 0.83 6.38 -4.08
N TRP A 53 2.11 6.51 -4.40
CA TRP A 53 3.13 6.84 -3.41
C TRP A 53 4.18 7.75 -4.02
N ARG A 54 4.86 8.51 -3.16
CA ARG A 54 5.96 9.38 -3.58
C ARG A 54 7.00 9.48 -2.48
N HIS A 55 8.26 9.48 -2.91
CA HIS A 55 9.36 9.79 -2.01
C HIS A 55 9.37 11.29 -1.69
N PRO A 56 9.45 11.72 -0.42
CA PRO A 56 9.34 13.14 -0.05
C PRO A 56 10.45 14.02 -0.64
N PHE A 57 11.58 13.41 -1.02
CA PHE A 57 12.74 14.10 -1.62
C PHE A 57 12.98 13.73 -3.09
N ALA A 58 12.04 13.04 -3.75
CA ALA A 58 12.13 12.87 -5.20
C ALA A 58 11.89 14.22 -5.88
N ALA A 59 12.78 14.57 -6.81
CA ALA A 59 12.74 15.79 -7.61
C ALA A 59 11.57 15.82 -8.59
#